data_AF-A0A7W3TIC4-F1
#
_entry.id   AF-A0A7W3TIC4-F1
#
_cell.length_a   1.000
_cell.length_b   1.000
_cell.length_c   1.000
_cell.angle_alpha   90.00
_cell.angle_beta   90.00
_cell.angle_gamma   90.00
#
_symmetry.space_group_name_H-M   'P 1'
#
loop_
_entity.id
_entity.type
_entity.pdbx_description
1 polymer ?
#
loop_
_entity_poly.entity_id
_entity_poly.type
_entity_poly.pdbx_seq_one_letter_code
_entity_poly.pdbx_strand_id
1 'polypeptide(L)'
;GEVTVTGRLMIDETPERTGIRDRSGLPEGMVMMVNSEQRAAELGRPVLGGHLELTGIDPALPEDAAAPRPLPTPNHTGIGAHLAYAFQWWLFAAFVPVGWVILFRRELRDRRTGGPRGPGSGESRTVGPSSGPGGPNDGPGERAGQPAGAGSRSGNDGN
;
A
#
# COMPACT_ATOMS: atom_id res chain seq x y z
N GLY A 1 -8.11 25.66 42.07
CA GLY A 1 -6.81 26.27 42.43
C GLY A 1 -6.31 27.07 41.25
N GLU A 2 -5.25 27.84 41.44
CA GLU A 2 -4.53 28.50 40.34
C GLU A 2 -3.77 27.43 39.51
N VAL A 3 -3.74 27.62 38.18
CA VAL A 3 -3.03 26.74 37.24
C VAL A 3 -2.27 27.60 36.25
N THR A 4 -0.97 27.33 36.12
CA THR A 4 -0.09 27.93 35.13
C THR A 4 -0.08 27.08 33.88
N VAL A 5 -0.28 27.71 32.73
CA VAL A 5 -0.27 27.06 31.41
C VAL A 5 0.87 27.63 30.58
N THR A 6 1.72 26.75 30.07
CA THR A 6 2.85 27.11 29.19
C THR A 6 2.61 26.49 27.82
N GLY A 7 2.86 27.27 26.76
CA GLY A 7 2.69 26.78 25.40
C GLY A 7 3.31 27.70 24.36
N ARG A 8 3.20 27.29 23.10
CA ARG A 8 3.61 28.10 21.94
C ARG A 8 2.42 28.92 21.48
N LEU A 9 2.60 30.23 21.37
CA LEU A 9 1.58 31.11 20.82
C LEU A 9 1.55 30.99 19.30
N MET A 10 0.40 30.60 18.79
CA MET A 10 0.08 30.48 17.37
C MET A 10 -0.85 31.62 17.00
N ILE A 11 -0.56 32.30 15.90
CA ILE A 11 -1.45 33.35 15.37
C ILE A 11 -2.68 32.69 14.73
N ASP A 12 -3.80 33.40 14.70
CA ASP A 12 -5.05 32.96 14.08
C ASP A 12 -4.87 32.35 12.69
N GLU A 13 -5.67 31.31 12.45
CA GLU A 13 -5.79 30.67 11.16
C GLU A 13 -6.89 31.37 10.36
N THR A 14 -6.51 32.07 9.30
CA THR A 14 -7.45 32.73 8.38
C THR A 14 -7.32 32.14 6.98
N PRO A 15 -8.36 32.20 6.13
CA PRO A 15 -8.32 31.64 4.79
C PRO A 15 -7.16 32.21 3.95
N GLU A 16 -6.81 33.49 4.19
CA GLU A 16 -5.69 34.17 3.53
C GLU A 16 -4.34 33.60 3.96
N ARG A 17 -4.22 33.14 5.22
CA ARG A 17 -2.98 32.57 5.78
C ARG A 17 -2.82 31.08 5.48
N THR A 18 -3.90 30.32 5.50
CA THR A 18 -3.84 28.85 5.35
C THR A 18 -4.16 28.37 3.94
N GLY A 19 -4.84 29.19 3.13
CA GLY A 19 -5.40 28.78 1.83
C GLY A 19 -6.57 27.81 1.96
N ILE A 20 -7.02 27.52 3.18
CA ILE A 20 -8.11 26.58 3.47
C ILE A 20 -9.43 27.36 3.43
N ARG A 21 -10.40 26.84 2.68
CA ARG A 21 -11.76 27.36 2.69
C ARG A 21 -12.51 26.74 3.86
N ASP A 22 -13.19 27.60 4.61
CA ASP A 22 -14.10 27.16 5.65
C ASP A 22 -15.22 26.33 5.03
N ARG A 23 -15.45 25.14 5.58
CA ARG A 23 -16.42 24.16 5.09
C ARG A 23 -17.39 23.84 6.20
N SER A 24 -18.68 23.94 5.88
CA SER A 24 -19.76 23.56 6.77
C SER A 24 -19.91 22.02 6.86
N GLY A 25 -20.56 21.56 7.92
CA GLY A 25 -20.85 20.13 8.12
C GLY A 25 -19.82 19.37 8.96
N LEU A 26 -19.01 20.07 9.75
CA LEU A 26 -18.17 19.41 10.75
C LEU A 26 -19.02 18.83 11.90
N PRO A 27 -18.57 17.72 12.53
CA PRO A 27 -19.13 17.22 13.77
C PRO A 27 -19.15 18.29 14.87
N GLU A 28 -20.09 18.17 15.79
CA GLU A 28 -20.22 19.12 16.91
C GLU A 28 -18.92 19.18 17.73
N GLY A 29 -18.44 20.40 18.00
CA GLY A 29 -17.18 20.65 18.72
C GLY A 29 -15.92 20.67 17.85
N MET A 30 -16.00 20.31 16.56
CA MET A 30 -14.87 20.49 15.63
C MET A 30 -14.93 21.85 14.94
N VAL A 31 -13.76 22.41 14.67
CA VAL A 31 -13.62 23.58 13.79
C VAL A 31 -12.61 23.33 12.70
N MET A 32 -12.87 23.94 11.54
CA MET A 32 -11.97 23.84 10.39
C MET A 32 -10.69 24.62 10.63
N MET A 33 -10.79 25.78 11.27
CA MET A 33 -9.70 26.70 11.55
C MET A 33 -9.89 27.32 12.92
N VAL A 34 -8.77 27.57 13.59
CA VAL A 34 -8.77 28.24 14.89
C VAL A 34 -8.67 29.76 14.65
N ASN A 35 -9.83 30.41 14.65
CA ASN A 35 -9.97 31.86 14.48
C ASN A 35 -10.58 32.51 15.73
N SER A 36 -9.82 33.35 16.42
CA SER A 36 -10.24 33.98 17.67
C SER A 36 -11.45 34.91 17.54
N GLU A 37 -11.67 35.58 16.41
CA GLU A 37 -12.86 36.43 16.21
C GLU A 37 -14.13 35.59 16.12
N GLN A 38 -14.09 34.49 15.37
CA GLN A 38 -15.19 33.52 15.28
C GLN A 38 -15.46 32.90 16.66
N ARG A 39 -14.41 32.55 17.40
CA ARG A 39 -14.56 32.01 18.76
C ARG A 39 -15.09 33.04 19.75
N ALA A 40 -14.70 34.30 19.65
CA ALA A 40 -15.23 35.36 20.49
C ALA A 40 -16.75 35.50 20.31
N ALA A 41 -17.22 35.44 19.06
CA ALA A 41 -18.63 35.52 18.71
C ALA A 41 -19.43 34.31 19.23
N GLU A 42 -18.90 33.09 19.07
CA GLU A 42 -19.51 31.86 19.58
C GLU A 42 -19.59 31.82 21.11
N LEU A 43 -18.54 32.27 21.79
CA LEU A 43 -18.45 32.24 23.26
C LEU A 43 -19.11 33.44 23.94
N GLY A 44 -19.42 34.50 23.18
CA GLY A 44 -19.97 35.75 23.72
C GLY A 44 -19.01 36.51 24.65
N ARG A 45 -17.68 36.31 24.51
CA ARG A 45 -16.67 36.93 25.38
C ARG A 45 -15.40 37.27 24.59
N PRO A 46 -14.66 38.33 24.97
CA PRO A 46 -13.41 38.65 24.31
C PRO A 46 -12.38 37.53 24.54
N VAL A 47 -11.68 37.14 23.47
CA VAL A 47 -10.53 36.26 23.51
C VAL A 47 -9.32 36.97 22.90
N LEU A 48 -8.11 36.54 23.26
CA LEU A 48 -6.89 37.02 22.64
C LEU A 48 -6.76 36.45 21.22
N GLY A 49 -6.14 37.21 20.32
CA GLY A 49 -5.87 36.75 18.96
C GLY A 49 -4.92 35.55 18.95
N GLY A 50 -5.29 34.50 18.23
CA GLY A 50 -4.54 33.25 18.15
C GLY A 50 -4.89 32.21 19.22
N HIS A 51 -4.12 31.13 19.23
CA HIS A 51 -4.29 30.00 20.13
C HIS A 51 -2.96 29.53 20.70
N LEU A 52 -3.01 28.79 21.80
CA LEU A 52 -1.82 28.26 22.47
C LEU A 52 -1.71 26.77 22.23
N GLU A 53 -0.62 26.33 21.60
CA GLU A 53 -0.25 24.92 21.59
C GLU A 53 0.35 24.56 22.96
N LEU A 54 -0.36 23.70 23.70
CA LEU A 54 0.00 23.35 25.05
C LEU A 54 1.33 22.58 25.10
N THR A 55 2.29 23.07 25.89
CA THR A 55 3.55 22.38 26.17
C THR A 55 3.73 21.98 27.64
N GLY A 56 2.99 22.60 28.58
CA GLY A 56 3.05 22.25 30.00
C GLY A 56 1.94 22.88 30.83
N ILE A 57 1.57 22.20 31.92
CA ILE A 57 0.58 22.65 32.92
C ILE A 57 1.18 22.43 34.32
N ASP A 58 1.04 23.42 35.21
CA ASP A 58 1.46 23.34 36.61
C ASP A 58 0.38 23.92 37.54
N PRO A 59 -0.13 23.18 38.55
CA PRO A 59 0.18 21.78 38.87
C PRO A 59 -0.37 20.81 37.82
N ALA A 60 0.26 19.63 37.73
CA ALA A 60 -0.23 18.55 36.88
C ALA A 60 -1.68 18.22 37.24
N LEU A 61 -2.54 18.17 36.22
CA LEU A 61 -3.93 17.80 36.37
C LEU A 61 -4.08 16.27 36.39
N PRO A 62 -5.12 15.74 37.06
CA PRO A 62 -5.45 14.31 36.97
C PRO A 62 -5.60 13.84 35.52
N GLU A 63 -5.22 12.59 35.23
CA GLU A 63 -5.29 11.98 33.88
C GLU A 63 -6.72 11.95 33.31
N ASP A 64 -7.72 11.85 34.18
CA ASP A 64 -9.14 11.84 33.88
C ASP A 64 -9.76 13.25 33.83
N ALA A 65 -8.98 14.30 34.10
CA ALA A 65 -9.47 15.66 33.97
C ALA A 65 -9.82 15.94 32.50
N ALA A 66 -10.96 16.60 32.28
CA ALA A 66 -11.35 17.17 30.99
C ALA A 66 -10.49 18.41 30.68
N ALA A 67 -9.19 18.19 30.48
CA ALA A 67 -8.18 19.23 30.26
C ALA A 67 -7.48 19.03 28.90
N PRO A 68 -7.02 20.12 28.26
CA PRO A 68 -6.20 20.01 27.06
C PRO A 68 -4.95 19.19 27.37
N ARG A 69 -4.59 18.27 26.47
CA ARG A 69 -3.38 17.45 26.58
C ARG A 69 -2.33 17.93 25.58
N PRO A 70 -1.04 17.93 25.94
CA PRO A 70 0.03 18.17 24.98
C PRO A 70 -0.07 17.16 23.83
N LEU A 71 0.16 17.63 22.60
CA LEU A 71 0.20 16.75 21.44
C LEU A 71 1.40 15.81 21.58
N PRO A 72 1.23 14.48 21.38
CA PRO A 72 2.36 13.57 21.36
C PRO A 72 3.31 13.96 20.23
N THR A 73 4.62 13.77 20.45
CA THR A 73 5.63 14.03 19.42
C THR A 73 5.34 13.21 18.16
N PRO A 74 5.70 13.71 16.96
CA PRO A 74 5.46 12.99 15.73
C PRO A 74 6.07 11.58 15.79
N ASN A 75 5.22 10.56 15.78
CA ASN A 75 5.66 9.18 15.80
C ASN A 75 6.33 8.86 14.46
N HIS A 76 7.65 8.62 14.46
CA HIS A 76 8.41 8.23 13.26
C HIS A 76 8.17 6.76 12.84
N THR A 77 7.10 6.13 13.30
CA THR A 77 6.77 4.71 13.07
C THR A 77 6.45 4.34 11.62
N GLY A 78 6.43 5.30 10.69
CA GLY A 78 6.24 5.07 9.26
C GLY A 78 7.47 4.56 8.50
N ILE A 79 8.67 4.57 9.11
CA ILE A 79 9.93 4.28 8.41
C ILE A 79 9.97 2.87 7.78
N GLY A 80 9.32 1.87 8.38
CA GLY A 80 9.37 0.48 7.89
C GLY A 80 8.61 0.25 6.57
N ALA A 81 7.40 0.78 6.42
CA ALA A 81 6.59 0.58 5.22
C ALA A 81 7.15 1.35 4.01
N HIS A 82 7.69 2.54 4.24
CA HIS A 82 8.32 3.33 3.19
C HIS A 82 9.65 2.72 2.71
N LEU A 83 10.36 1.97 3.57
CA LEU A 83 11.59 1.26 3.20
C LEU A 83 11.32 0.13 2.19
N ALA A 84 10.30 -0.70 2.43
CA ALA A 84 9.93 -1.78 1.51
C ALA A 84 9.56 -1.24 0.12
N TYR A 85 8.79 -0.14 0.09
CA TYR A 85 8.44 0.56 -1.15
C TYR A 85 9.66 1.15 -1.87
N ALA A 86 10.63 1.69 -1.14
CA ALA A 86 11.87 2.18 -1.73
C ALA A 86 12.68 1.05 -2.38
N PHE A 87 12.78 -0.12 -1.72
CA PHE A 87 13.44 -1.29 -2.30
C PHE A 87 12.74 -1.81 -3.56
N GLN A 88 11.40 -1.82 -3.56
CA GLN A 88 10.62 -2.16 -4.75
C GLN A 88 11.02 -1.29 -5.95
N TRP A 89 11.09 0.03 -5.78
CA TRP A 89 11.49 0.93 -6.86
C TRP A 89 12.95 0.76 -7.28
N TRP A 90 13.86 0.51 -6.34
CA TRP A 90 15.25 0.23 -6.65
C TRP A 90 15.42 -1.01 -7.53
N LEU A 91 14.67 -2.07 -7.27
CA LEU A 91 14.70 -3.28 -8.09
C LEU A 91 14.18 -3.02 -9.50
N PHE A 92 13.06 -2.31 -9.64
CA PHE A 92 12.54 -1.92 -10.95
C PHE A 92 13.52 -1.05 -11.73
N ALA A 93 14.12 -0.05 -11.09
CA ALA A 93 15.13 0.80 -11.70
C ALA A 93 16.38 0.02 -12.11
N ALA A 94 16.79 -0.99 -11.33
CA ALA A 94 17.97 -1.81 -11.61
C ALA A 94 17.78 -2.80 -12.76
N PHE A 95 16.56 -3.29 -13.04
CA PHE A 95 16.33 -4.23 -14.13
C PHE A 95 16.69 -3.68 -15.52
N VAL A 96 16.52 -2.38 -15.74
CA VAL A 96 16.82 -1.72 -17.01
C VAL A 96 18.33 -1.78 -17.35
N PRO A 97 19.25 -1.25 -16.53
CA PRO A 97 20.68 -1.33 -16.80
C PRO A 97 21.20 -2.77 -16.77
N VAL A 98 20.66 -3.64 -15.90
CA VAL A 98 21.06 -5.07 -15.87
C VAL A 98 20.70 -5.76 -17.18
N GLY A 99 19.47 -5.59 -17.67
CA GLY A 99 19.04 -6.12 -18.96
C GLY A 99 19.90 -5.60 -20.11
N TRP A 100 20.22 -4.30 -20.11
CA TRP A 100 21.11 -3.70 -21.10
C TRP A 100 22.51 -4.31 -21.09
N VAL A 101 23.13 -4.49 -19.91
CA VAL A 101 24.45 -5.14 -19.78
C VAL A 101 24.41 -6.59 -20.26
N ILE A 102 23.34 -7.33 -19.96
CA ILE A 102 23.17 -8.73 -20.42
C ILE A 102 23.10 -8.77 -21.95
N LEU A 103 22.28 -7.92 -22.57
CA LEU A 103 22.15 -7.83 -24.02
C LEU A 103 23.47 -7.43 -24.68
N PHE A 104 24.15 -6.42 -24.13
CA PHE A 104 25.43 -5.95 -24.65
C PHE A 104 26.52 -7.03 -24.59
N ARG A 105 26.61 -7.76 -23.46
CA ARG A 105 27.56 -8.87 -23.31
C ARG A 105 27.23 -10.04 -24.24
N ARG A 106 25.95 -10.32 -24.48
CA ARG A 106 25.52 -11.36 -25.41
C ARG A 106 25.92 -11.01 -26.85
N GLU A 107 25.63 -9.79 -27.29
CA GLU A 107 26.03 -9.29 -28.61
C GLU A 107 27.55 -9.38 -28.81
N LEU A 108 28.33 -9.01 -27.79
CA LEU A 108 29.79 -9.09 -27.86
C LEU A 108 30.30 -10.54 -27.93
N ARG A 109 29.63 -11.47 -27.25
CA ARG A 109 29.95 -12.90 -27.31
C ARG A 109 29.62 -13.48 -28.68
N ASP A 110 28.44 -13.18 -29.21
CA ASP A 110 27.96 -13.68 -30.50
C ASP A 110 28.88 -13.25 -31.65
N ARG A 111 29.43 -12.02 -31.58
CA ARG A 111 30.46 -11.53 -32.52
C ARG A 111 31.80 -12.28 -32.40
N ARG A 112 32.21 -12.66 -31.19
CA ARG A 112 33.47 -13.39 -30.94
C ARG A 112 33.39 -14.86 -31.33
N THR A 113 32.21 -15.47 -31.26
CA THR A 113 32.00 -16.89 -31.57
C THR A 113 31.42 -17.15 -32.97
N GLY A 114 31.26 -16.13 -33.82
CA GLY A 114 30.92 -16.31 -35.24
C GLY A 114 29.44 -16.54 -35.56
N GLY A 115 28.51 -15.83 -34.89
CA GLY A 115 27.09 -15.78 -35.28
C GLY A 115 26.16 -16.74 -34.52
N PRO A 116 24.84 -16.49 -34.52
CA PRO A 116 23.91 -16.96 -33.50
C PRO A 116 23.63 -18.47 -33.60
N ARG A 117 23.90 -19.22 -32.53
CA ARG A 117 23.24 -20.52 -32.31
C ARG A 117 21.80 -20.24 -31.84
N GLY A 118 20.86 -20.33 -32.78
CA GLY A 118 19.42 -20.20 -32.51
C GLY A 118 18.91 -21.27 -31.53
N PRO A 119 17.78 -21.03 -30.86
CA PRO A 119 17.26 -21.95 -29.86
C PRO A 119 16.67 -23.19 -30.53
N GLY A 120 17.21 -24.37 -30.22
CA GLY A 120 16.54 -25.65 -30.45
C GLY A 120 17.26 -26.63 -31.37
N SER A 121 18.33 -27.27 -30.89
CA SER A 121 18.68 -28.63 -31.35
C SER A 121 18.10 -29.64 -30.36
N GLY A 122 16.77 -29.67 -30.31
CA GLY A 122 16.01 -30.73 -29.66
C GLY A 122 15.33 -31.57 -30.73
N GLU A 123 16.08 -32.40 -31.45
CA GLU A 123 15.55 -33.59 -32.12
C GLU A 123 16.72 -34.48 -32.55
N SER A 124 17.09 -35.47 -31.73
CA SER A 124 17.75 -36.69 -32.20
C SER A 124 16.71 -37.79 -32.13
N ARG A 125 15.89 -37.88 -33.17
CA ARG A 125 15.12 -39.08 -33.46
C ARG A 125 16.08 -40.07 -34.11
N THR A 126 16.73 -40.89 -33.30
CA THR A 126 17.53 -42.01 -33.77
C THR A 126 16.59 -43.08 -34.32
N VAL A 127 16.50 -43.16 -35.64
CA VAL A 127 15.96 -44.33 -36.35
C VAL A 127 16.97 -45.46 -36.15
N GLY A 128 16.60 -46.48 -35.37
CA GLY A 128 17.33 -47.75 -35.28
C GLY A 128 16.84 -48.72 -36.36
N PRO A 129 17.71 -49.55 -36.96
CA PRO A 129 17.35 -50.41 -38.06
C PRO A 129 16.47 -51.58 -37.62
N SER A 130 15.57 -51.93 -38.52
CA SER A 130 14.64 -53.05 -38.49
C SER A 130 15.33 -54.41 -38.42
N SER A 131 14.86 -55.26 -37.50
CA SER A 131 14.91 -56.72 -37.62
C SER A 131 13.56 -57.29 -37.16
N GLY A 132 12.73 -57.74 -38.10
CA GLY A 132 11.60 -58.63 -37.81
C GLY A 132 12.06 -60.11 -37.78
N PRO A 133 11.14 -61.11 -37.74
CA PRO A 133 9.67 -61.01 -37.81
C PRO A 133 8.89 -61.91 -36.81
N GLY A 134 7.57 -61.67 -36.69
CA GLY A 134 6.56 -62.74 -36.68
C GLY A 134 5.87 -63.08 -35.36
N GLY A 135 4.56 -62.76 -35.29
CA GLY A 135 3.60 -63.38 -34.38
C GLY A 135 2.27 -62.61 -34.34
N PRO A 136 1.18 -63.09 -34.97
CA PRO A 136 -0.10 -62.40 -34.99
C PRO A 136 -0.99 -62.85 -33.82
N ASN A 137 -1.78 -61.95 -33.26
CA ASN A 137 -3.15 -62.29 -32.87
C ASN A 137 -4.01 -61.05 -32.67
N ASP A 138 -5.15 -61.09 -33.36
CA ASP A 138 -6.23 -60.12 -33.41
C ASP A 138 -7.09 -60.11 -32.15
N GLY A 139 -7.77 -58.98 -31.92
CA GLY A 139 -9.01 -58.93 -31.13
C GLY A 139 -9.35 -57.56 -30.53
N PRO A 140 -10.44 -56.89 -30.94
CA PRO A 140 -10.91 -55.64 -30.34
C PRO A 140 -12.14 -55.85 -29.43
N GLY A 141 -12.27 -55.04 -28.38
CA GLY A 141 -13.49 -54.88 -27.57
C GLY A 141 -13.17 -54.14 -26.27
N GLU A 142 -13.98 -53.26 -25.70
CA GLU A 142 -15.31 -52.72 -26.01
C GLU A 142 -15.53 -51.54 -25.04
N ARG A 143 -16.44 -50.62 -25.40
CA ARG A 143 -16.87 -49.49 -24.56
C ARG A 143 -17.94 -49.94 -23.55
N ALA A 144 -17.90 -49.42 -22.32
CA ALA A 144 -19.04 -49.09 -21.45
C ALA A 144 -18.47 -48.56 -20.11
N GLY A 145 -19.00 -47.57 -19.40
CA GLY A 145 -20.21 -46.76 -19.53
C GLY A 145 -20.24 -45.75 -18.37
N GLN A 146 -20.85 -44.61 -18.63
CA GLN A 146 -21.39 -43.65 -17.65
C GLN A 146 -22.87 -43.48 -18.09
N PRO A 147 -23.90 -43.23 -17.23
CA PRO A 147 -23.90 -42.11 -16.28
C PRO A 147 -24.85 -42.18 -15.04
N ALA A 148 -24.87 -41.08 -14.29
CA ALA A 148 -26.05 -40.33 -13.81
C ALA A 148 -26.42 -40.32 -12.30
N GLY A 149 -26.82 -39.11 -11.85
CA GLY A 149 -27.50 -38.76 -10.59
C GLY A 149 -26.77 -37.63 -9.85
N ALA A 150 -27.02 -36.31 -9.99
CA ALA A 150 -28.22 -35.47 -10.07
C ALA A 150 -29.01 -35.31 -8.74
N GLY A 151 -29.06 -34.06 -8.23
CA GLY A 151 -29.92 -33.56 -7.14
C GLY A 151 -29.22 -32.46 -6.33
N SER A 152 -29.18 -31.18 -6.72
CA SER A 152 -30.22 -30.12 -6.76
C SER A 152 -30.66 -29.51 -5.41
N ARG A 153 -30.17 -28.27 -5.19
CA ARG A 153 -30.86 -27.02 -4.75
C ARG A 153 -31.37 -26.79 -3.31
N SER A 154 -31.33 -25.47 -3.00
CA SER A 154 -32.10 -24.69 -2.01
C SER A 154 -31.46 -24.66 -0.61
N GLY A 155 -31.00 -23.53 -0.05
CA GLY A 155 -31.55 -22.18 -0.02
C GLY A 155 -32.06 -21.93 1.40
N ASN A 156 -31.44 -21.02 2.17
CA ASN A 156 -32.11 -20.35 3.29
C ASN A 156 -31.36 -19.09 3.75
N ASP A 157 -32.06 -17.97 3.62
CA ASP A 157 -31.85 -16.71 4.33
C ASP A 157 -32.29 -16.87 5.80
N GLY A 158 -31.77 -16.05 6.72
CA GLY A 158 -32.47 -15.82 7.98
C GLY A 158 -31.65 -15.37 9.19
N ASN A 159 -31.85 -14.08 9.50
CA ASN A 159 -31.91 -13.43 10.82
C ASN A 159 -30.61 -13.11 11.59
#